data_AF-A0A2A2W2D2-F1
#
_entry.id   AF-A0A2A2W2D2-F1
#
_cell.length_a   1.000
_cell.length_b   1.000
_cell.length_c   1.000
_cell.angle_alpha   90.00
_cell.angle_beta   90.00
_cell.angle_gamma   90.00
#
_symmetry.space_group_name_H-M   'P 1'
#
loop_
_entity.id
_entity.type
_entity.pdbx_description
1 polymer ?
#
loop_
_entity_poly.entity_id
_entity_poly.type
_entity_poly.pdbx_seq_one_letter_code
_entity_poly.pdbx_strand_id
1 'polypeptide(L)'
;MNGSWHLGRLAGIDVRIHWTFLLLPIWIYYSSMAAGSGAVAATVAVLLVFAIFGCVVLHELGHSLTARRFGIPTRDITLLPIGGVASLQRIPRSPWQELAIAIAGPAVNVVIATALFALLPLLAATSFVADGVLAFLGQLAWVNVALVVFNMLPAFPMDGGRVLRALLAMGMPYRSATRLAAGVGQVVAVLFALFGLMSANVMLVILAAFVFLAGRGEAMMVEREAEWEQRGWRPIDSTAEQPFSREQVTIEPANPQPSAAEQSLPVVNAQWDARNVLGWLSSQSVDEFLVSSHGVVVAVVRKCDLLKAVAAGMGSFTLERLLSGRFVPFRNLRSPSM
;
A
#
# COMPACT_ATOMS: atom_id res chain seq x y z
N MET A 1 -9.67 5.96 -1.59
CA MET A 1 -9.22 7.22 -0.95
C MET A 1 -10.12 8.34 -1.47
N ASN A 2 -10.91 8.96 -0.59
CA ASN A 2 -11.79 10.07 -0.98
C ASN A 2 -10.94 11.24 -1.48
N GLY A 3 -11.23 11.78 -2.67
CA GLY A 3 -10.48 12.91 -3.24
C GLY A 3 -9.37 12.56 -4.24
N SER A 4 -9.37 11.35 -4.80
CA SER A 4 -8.50 11.00 -5.94
C SER A 4 -9.26 11.11 -7.27
N TRP A 5 -8.59 11.64 -8.29
CA TRP A 5 -9.11 11.75 -9.66
C TRP A 5 -8.43 10.71 -10.55
N HIS A 6 -9.22 10.06 -11.41
CA HIS A 6 -8.70 9.12 -12.39
C HIS A 6 -8.08 9.88 -13.56
N LEU A 7 -6.82 9.58 -13.87
CA LEU A 7 -6.10 10.19 -14.99
C LEU A 7 -6.16 9.34 -16.26
N GLY A 8 -6.14 8.02 -16.09
CA GLY A 8 -6.09 7.08 -17.19
C GLY A 8 -5.72 5.67 -16.73
N ARG A 9 -5.57 4.77 -17.70
CA ARG A 9 -5.21 3.37 -17.46
C ARG A 9 -3.96 3.02 -18.27
N LEU A 10 -2.89 2.63 -17.57
CA LEU A 10 -1.61 2.22 -18.18
C LEU A 10 -1.39 0.73 -17.93
N ALA A 11 -1.19 -0.04 -19.00
CA ALA A 11 -1.04 -1.50 -18.96
C ALA A 11 -2.13 -2.22 -18.12
N GLY A 12 -3.35 -1.70 -18.08
CA GLY A 12 -4.44 -2.25 -17.27
C GLY A 12 -4.38 -1.91 -15.78
N ILE A 13 -3.60 -0.91 -15.36
CA ILE A 13 -3.56 -0.36 -14.00
C ILE A 13 -4.14 1.05 -14.04
N ASP A 14 -5.05 1.36 -13.13
CA ASP A 14 -5.63 2.71 -13.03
C ASP A 14 -4.62 3.66 -12.38
N VAL A 15 -4.33 4.77 -13.05
CA VAL A 15 -3.47 5.84 -12.53
C VAL A 15 -4.36 6.95 -12.02
N ARG A 16 -4.16 7.32 -10.75
CA ARG A 16 -4.92 8.33 -10.04
C ARG A 16 -4.02 9.44 -9.52
N ILE A 17 -4.55 10.65 -9.43
CA ILE A 17 -3.90 11.78 -8.76
C ILE A 17 -4.77 12.21 -7.59
N HIS A 18 -4.18 12.28 -6.40
CA HIS A 18 -4.85 12.89 -5.26
C HIS A 18 -4.79 14.42 -5.37
N TRP A 19 -5.84 15.14 -4.99
CA TRP A 19 -5.88 16.61 -5.13
C TRP A 19 -4.70 17.32 -4.44
N THR A 20 -4.18 16.75 -3.35
CA THR A 20 -3.01 17.31 -2.63
C THR A 20 -1.77 17.38 -3.50
N PHE A 21 -1.64 16.50 -4.50
CA PHE A 21 -0.54 16.50 -5.46
C PHE A 21 -0.38 17.88 -6.12
N LEU A 22 -1.49 18.55 -6.46
CA LEU A 22 -1.47 19.84 -7.16
C LEU A 22 -0.91 20.99 -6.30
N LEU A 23 -0.88 20.84 -4.98
CA LEU A 23 -0.26 21.84 -4.10
C LEU A 23 1.24 21.99 -4.38
N LEU A 24 1.92 20.90 -4.76
CA LEU A 24 3.35 20.90 -5.06
C LEU A 24 3.73 21.74 -6.30
N PRO A 25 3.18 21.49 -7.51
CA PRO A 25 3.49 22.31 -8.68
C PRO A 25 3.00 23.76 -8.51
N ILE A 26 1.88 24.00 -7.82
CA ILE A 26 1.42 25.36 -7.50
C ILE A 26 2.45 26.08 -6.62
N TRP A 27 2.89 25.44 -5.53
CA TRP A 27 3.91 26.00 -4.64
C TRP A 27 5.22 26.29 -5.38
N ILE A 28 5.68 25.37 -6.23
CA ILE A 28 6.91 25.53 -7.03
C ILE A 28 6.79 26.70 -8.00
N TYR A 29 5.65 26.86 -8.68
CA TYR A 29 5.42 27.98 -9.56
C TYR A 29 5.51 29.32 -8.81
N TYR A 30 4.77 29.45 -7.70
CA TYR A 30 4.76 30.69 -6.92
C TYR A 30 6.10 30.99 -6.25
N SER A 31 6.82 29.98 -5.75
CA SER A 31 8.15 30.17 -5.16
C SER A 31 9.18 30.61 -6.20
N SER A 32 9.12 30.04 -7.40
CA SER A 32 9.96 30.46 -8.53
C SER A 32 9.68 31.91 -8.93
N MET A 33 8.40 32.30 -8.99
CA MET A 33 8.00 33.68 -9.26
C MET A 33 8.45 34.65 -8.16
N ALA A 34 8.28 34.29 -6.90
CA ALA A 34 8.71 35.10 -5.75
C ALA A 34 10.24 35.27 -5.68
N ALA A 35 10.99 34.27 -6.16
CA ALA A 35 12.45 34.34 -6.29
C ALA A 35 12.93 35.19 -7.49
N GLY A 36 12.02 35.76 -8.30
CA GLY A 36 12.37 36.63 -9.42
C GLY A 36 12.84 35.90 -10.69
N SER A 37 12.68 34.57 -10.77
CA SER A 37 13.15 33.77 -11.92
C SER A 37 12.34 33.98 -13.22
N GLY A 38 11.16 34.60 -13.12
CA GLY A 38 10.26 34.86 -14.23
C GLY A 38 9.33 33.69 -14.59
N ALA A 39 8.28 33.99 -15.35
CA ALA A 39 7.20 33.03 -15.65
C ALA A 39 7.67 31.82 -16.48
N VAL A 40 8.64 32.02 -17.38
CA VAL A 40 9.19 30.93 -18.19
C VAL A 40 9.92 29.91 -17.33
N ALA A 41 10.83 30.35 -16.46
CA ALA A 41 11.56 29.46 -15.55
C ALA A 41 10.61 28.73 -14.59
N ALA A 42 9.61 29.45 -14.03
CA ALA A 42 8.58 28.86 -13.19
C ALA A 42 7.79 27.76 -13.92
N THR A 43 7.42 28.00 -15.18
CA THR A 43 6.71 27.02 -16.01
C THR A 43 7.58 25.79 -16.30
N VAL A 44 8.86 26.00 -16.64
CA VAL A 44 9.82 24.91 -16.86
C VAL A 44 10.01 24.06 -15.61
N ALA A 45 10.09 24.68 -14.42
CA ALA A 45 10.19 23.97 -13.15
C ALA A 45 8.94 23.09 -12.88
N VAL A 46 7.75 23.62 -13.17
CA VAL A 46 6.50 22.84 -13.08
C VAL A 46 6.50 21.66 -14.06
N LEU A 47 6.87 21.89 -15.32
CA LEU A 47 6.97 20.82 -16.31
C LEU A 47 7.97 19.74 -15.89
N LEU A 48 9.07 20.13 -15.27
CA LEU A 48 10.05 19.20 -14.76
C LEU A 48 9.47 18.32 -13.65
N VAL A 49 8.71 18.90 -12.71
CA VAL A 49 8.03 18.13 -11.65
C VAL A 49 7.09 17.09 -12.26
N PHE A 50 6.29 17.46 -13.26
CA PHE A 50 5.43 16.50 -13.95
C PHE A 50 6.24 15.41 -14.66
N ALA A 51 7.37 15.74 -15.28
CA ALA A 51 8.25 14.75 -15.90
C ALA A 51 8.86 13.79 -14.86
N ILE A 52 9.30 14.30 -13.72
CA ILE A 52 9.82 13.49 -12.60
C ILE A 52 8.75 12.53 -12.09
N PHE A 53 7.53 13.02 -11.87
CA PHE A 53 6.42 12.16 -11.45
C PHE A 53 6.01 11.16 -12.55
N GLY A 54 6.17 11.50 -13.83
CA GLY A 54 6.09 10.56 -14.93
C GLY A 54 7.09 9.42 -14.78
N CYS A 55 8.35 9.71 -14.44
CA CYS A 55 9.35 8.69 -14.13
C CYS A 55 8.97 7.85 -12.89
N VAL A 56 8.40 8.47 -11.85
CA VAL A 56 7.88 7.73 -10.68
C VAL A 56 6.71 6.81 -11.07
N VAL A 57 5.80 7.23 -11.95
CA VAL A 57 4.75 6.32 -12.45
C VAL A 57 5.37 5.13 -13.21
N LEU A 58 6.38 5.37 -14.04
CA LEU A 58 7.08 4.30 -14.76
C LEU A 58 7.82 3.35 -13.80
N HIS A 59 8.41 3.88 -12.73
CA HIS A 59 9.00 3.12 -11.65
C HIS A 59 7.99 2.18 -10.98
N GLU A 60 6.85 2.72 -10.53
CA GLU A 60 5.77 1.94 -9.92
C GLU A 60 5.16 0.92 -10.90
N LEU A 61 5.12 1.27 -12.19
CA LEU A 61 4.71 0.36 -13.25
C LEU A 61 5.69 -0.81 -13.38
N GLY A 62 7.00 -0.59 -13.23
CA GLY A 62 8.02 -1.63 -13.20
C GLY A 62 7.76 -2.69 -12.11
N HIS A 63 7.49 -2.24 -10.88
CA HIS A 63 7.07 -3.14 -9.80
C HIS A 63 5.80 -3.90 -10.15
N SER A 64 4.80 -3.17 -10.63
CA SER A 64 3.47 -3.70 -10.88
C SER A 64 3.43 -4.74 -12.00
N LEU A 65 4.17 -4.50 -13.10
CA LEU A 65 4.26 -5.44 -14.22
C LEU A 65 5.01 -6.71 -13.82
N THR A 66 6.07 -6.57 -13.03
CA THR A 66 6.82 -7.72 -12.51
C THR A 66 5.97 -8.53 -11.53
N ALA A 67 5.23 -7.87 -10.64
CA ALA A 67 4.30 -8.53 -9.72
C ALA A 67 3.20 -9.32 -10.46
N ARG A 68 2.67 -8.75 -11.55
CA ARG A 68 1.68 -9.43 -12.41
C ARG A 68 2.22 -10.71 -13.05
N ARG A 69 3.51 -10.76 -13.40
CA ARG A 69 4.15 -11.99 -13.91
C ARG A 69 4.17 -13.11 -12.88
N PHE A 70 4.12 -12.79 -11.59
CA PHE A 70 3.99 -13.74 -10.49
C PHE A 70 2.53 -13.94 -10.03
N GLY A 71 1.55 -13.54 -10.83
CA GLY A 71 0.13 -13.70 -10.50
C GLY A 71 -0.34 -12.81 -9.35
N ILE A 72 0.34 -11.69 -9.10
CA ILE A 72 -0.05 -10.71 -8.08
C ILE A 72 -0.74 -9.54 -8.77
N PRO A 73 -2.08 -9.42 -8.68
CA PRO A 73 -2.79 -8.31 -9.29
C PRO A 73 -2.49 -6.98 -8.57
N THR A 74 -2.26 -5.93 -9.37
CA THR A 74 -2.15 -4.54 -8.92
C THR A 74 -3.41 -3.77 -9.31
N ARG A 75 -4.00 -3.05 -8.35
CA ARG A 75 -5.29 -2.36 -8.54
C ARG A 75 -5.11 -0.97 -9.12
N ASP A 76 -4.33 -0.12 -8.47
CA ASP A 76 -4.15 1.27 -8.87
C ASP A 76 -2.83 1.87 -8.36
N ILE A 77 -2.35 2.90 -9.08
CA ILE A 77 -1.22 3.75 -8.70
C ILE A 77 -1.78 5.13 -8.39
N THR A 78 -1.61 5.61 -7.16
CA THR A 78 -2.06 6.94 -6.76
C THR A 78 -0.87 7.87 -6.52
N LEU A 79 -0.85 9.03 -7.18
CA LEU A 79 0.18 10.05 -6.98
C LEU A 79 -0.18 10.98 -5.82
N LEU A 80 0.79 11.16 -4.92
CA LEU A 80 0.78 12.05 -3.76
C LEU A 80 1.97 13.02 -3.85
N PRO A 81 1.97 14.14 -3.11
CA PRO A 81 3.12 15.05 -3.07
C PRO A 81 4.44 14.38 -2.67
N ILE A 82 4.36 13.33 -1.87
CA ILE A 82 5.51 12.58 -1.34
C ILE A 82 6.02 11.47 -2.29
N GLY A 83 5.32 11.19 -3.40
CA GLY A 83 5.66 10.12 -4.34
C GLY A 83 4.44 9.41 -4.93
N GLY A 84 4.68 8.31 -5.63
CA GLY A 84 3.64 7.39 -6.08
C GLY A 84 3.42 6.28 -5.05
N VAL A 85 2.16 5.94 -4.77
CA VAL A 85 1.84 4.76 -3.95
C VAL A 85 1.09 3.77 -4.83
N ALA A 86 1.73 2.63 -5.11
CA ALA A 86 1.09 1.50 -5.78
C ALA A 86 0.35 0.62 -4.76
N SER A 87 -0.94 0.42 -4.98
CA SER A 87 -1.76 -0.49 -4.17
C SER A 87 -1.58 -1.94 -4.65
N LEU A 88 -0.57 -2.62 -4.09
CA LEU A 88 -0.38 -4.06 -4.24
C LEU A 88 -1.40 -4.82 -3.38
N GLN A 89 -2.08 -5.81 -3.94
CA GLN A 89 -3.07 -6.60 -3.19
C GLN A 89 -2.43 -7.52 -2.14
N ARG A 90 -1.16 -7.92 -2.33
CA ARG A 90 -0.41 -8.75 -1.38
C ARG A 90 1.10 -8.53 -1.50
N ILE A 91 1.81 -8.77 -0.41
CA ILE A 91 3.26 -8.89 -0.38
C ILE A 91 3.62 -10.34 -0.80
N PRO A 92 4.57 -10.55 -1.73
CA PRO A 92 4.98 -11.90 -2.13
C PRO A 92 5.58 -12.65 -0.94
N ARG A 93 5.17 -13.91 -0.72
CA ARG A 93 5.76 -14.77 0.33
C ARG A 93 7.08 -15.42 -0.08
N SER A 94 7.37 -15.49 -1.39
CA SER A 94 8.64 -16.02 -1.89
C SER A 94 9.71 -14.92 -1.89
N PRO A 95 10.86 -15.13 -1.22
CA PRO A 95 11.94 -14.14 -1.19
C PRO A 95 12.46 -13.74 -2.57
N TRP A 96 12.54 -14.70 -3.50
CA TRP A 96 12.99 -14.41 -4.87
C TRP A 96 12.00 -13.54 -5.65
N GLN A 97 10.69 -13.77 -5.48
CA GLN A 97 9.67 -12.94 -6.11
C GLN A 97 9.69 -11.52 -5.54
N GLU A 98 9.85 -11.38 -4.22
CA GLU A 98 10.01 -10.07 -3.59
C GLU A 98 11.24 -9.33 -4.12
N LEU A 99 12.38 -10.00 -4.23
CA LEU A 99 13.60 -9.42 -4.78
C LEU A 99 13.40 -8.93 -6.22
N ALA A 100 12.85 -9.78 -7.08
CA ALA A 100 12.61 -9.45 -8.48
C ALA A 100 11.66 -8.25 -8.61
N ILE A 101 10.60 -8.20 -7.81
CA ILE A 101 9.67 -7.06 -7.80
C ILE A 101 10.38 -5.81 -7.29
N ALA A 102 11.11 -5.87 -6.17
CA ALA A 102 11.76 -4.71 -5.56
C ALA A 102 12.85 -4.10 -6.46
N ILE A 103 13.55 -4.90 -7.27
CA ILE A 103 14.54 -4.39 -8.23
C ILE A 103 13.88 -3.82 -9.49
N ALA A 104 12.68 -4.26 -9.86
CA ALA A 104 12.05 -3.90 -11.12
C ALA A 104 11.78 -2.38 -11.28
N GLY A 105 11.32 -1.70 -10.23
CA GLY A 105 11.14 -0.24 -10.27
C GLY A 105 12.46 0.51 -10.48
N PRO A 106 13.47 0.32 -9.61
CA PRO A 106 14.80 0.92 -9.79
C PRO A 106 15.42 0.61 -11.16
N ALA A 107 15.24 -0.60 -11.69
CA ALA A 107 15.72 -0.96 -13.02
C ALA A 107 15.09 -0.09 -14.13
N VAL A 108 13.81 0.28 -14.02
CA VAL A 108 13.18 1.22 -14.96
C VAL A 108 13.89 2.58 -14.94
N ASN A 109 14.20 3.11 -13.76
CA ASN A 109 14.90 4.39 -13.63
C ASN A 109 16.34 4.32 -14.15
N VAL A 110 17.03 3.19 -13.96
CA VAL A 110 18.36 2.96 -14.57
C VAL A 110 18.25 3.01 -16.10
N VAL A 111 17.28 2.31 -16.69
CA VAL A 111 17.07 2.33 -18.15
C VAL A 111 16.78 3.75 -18.65
N ILE A 112 15.92 4.51 -17.96
CA ILE A 112 15.61 5.90 -18.31
C ILE A 112 16.88 6.77 -18.23
N ALA A 113 17.63 6.68 -17.13
CA ALA A 113 18.85 7.47 -16.94
C ALA A 113 19.89 7.14 -18.01
N THR A 114 20.16 5.86 -18.27
CA THR A 114 21.11 5.42 -19.30
C THR A 114 20.70 5.89 -20.69
N ALA A 115 19.40 5.78 -21.05
CA ALA A 115 18.90 6.25 -22.32
C ALA A 115 19.08 7.77 -22.49
N LEU A 116 18.77 8.55 -21.44
CA LEU A 116 18.96 10.00 -21.46
C LEU A 116 20.44 10.39 -21.57
N PHE A 117 21.33 9.77 -20.79
CA PHE A 117 22.77 10.04 -20.86
C PHE A 117 23.38 9.65 -22.22
N ALA A 118 22.89 8.59 -22.86
CA ALA A 118 23.32 8.22 -24.20
C ALA A 118 22.79 9.19 -25.27
N LEU A 119 21.57 9.70 -25.11
CA LEU A 119 20.92 10.58 -26.08
C LEU A 119 21.43 12.03 -26.02
N LEU A 120 21.72 12.55 -24.83
CA LEU A 120 22.15 13.93 -24.62
C LEU A 120 23.34 14.39 -25.51
N PRO A 121 24.47 13.67 -25.59
CA PRO A 121 25.58 14.09 -26.45
C PRO A 121 25.22 14.07 -27.94
N LEU A 122 24.36 13.14 -28.36
CA LEU A 122 23.89 13.06 -29.75
C LEU A 122 23.04 14.28 -30.10
N LEU A 123 22.11 14.68 -29.22
CA LEU A 123 21.28 15.86 -29.41
C LEU A 123 22.10 17.15 -29.40
N ALA A 124 23.06 17.26 -28.47
CA ALA A 124 23.96 18.40 -28.36
C ALA A 124 24.80 18.60 -29.64
N ALA A 125 25.18 17.51 -30.32
CA ALA A 125 25.95 17.57 -31.56
C ALA A 125 25.16 18.10 -32.77
N THR A 126 23.83 18.11 -32.72
CA THR A 126 23.01 18.51 -33.88
C THR A 126 22.77 20.01 -34.01
N SER A 127 23.04 20.81 -32.97
CA SER A 127 22.73 22.26 -32.88
C SER A 127 21.26 22.67 -33.11
N PHE A 128 20.36 21.73 -33.45
CA PHE A 128 18.92 21.97 -33.65
C PHE A 128 18.12 21.99 -32.35
N VAL A 129 18.72 21.52 -31.26
CA VAL A 129 18.07 21.43 -29.94
C VAL A 129 18.51 22.60 -29.08
N ALA A 130 17.54 23.38 -28.58
CA ALA A 130 17.83 24.50 -27.70
C ALA A 130 18.50 24.04 -26.40
N ASP A 131 19.45 24.83 -25.89
CA ASP A 131 20.19 24.53 -24.65
C ASP A 131 19.28 24.28 -23.45
N GLY A 132 18.15 24.99 -23.37
CA GLY A 132 17.16 24.78 -22.32
C GLY A 132 16.54 23.38 -22.32
N VAL A 133 16.37 22.76 -23.49
CA VAL A 133 15.87 21.37 -23.61
C VAL A 133 16.94 20.38 -23.18
N LEU A 134 18.20 20.61 -23.56
CA LEU A 134 19.34 19.78 -23.12
C LEU A 134 19.51 19.85 -21.60
N ALA A 135 19.40 21.04 -21.01
CA ALA A 135 19.44 21.23 -19.56
C ALA A 135 18.29 20.51 -18.85
N PHE A 136 17.06 20.61 -19.38
CA PHE A 136 15.89 19.92 -18.85
C PHE A 136 16.07 18.39 -18.85
N LEU A 137 16.49 17.81 -19.99
CA LEU A 137 16.74 16.38 -20.13
C LEU A 137 17.91 15.91 -19.25
N GLY A 138 18.97 16.71 -19.14
CA GLY A 138 20.11 16.47 -18.25
C GLY A 138 19.69 16.43 -16.78
N GLN A 139 18.85 17.37 -16.36
CA GLN A 139 18.30 17.39 -15.00
C GLN A 139 17.41 16.16 -14.76
N LEU A 140 16.57 15.78 -15.72
CA LEU A 140 15.73 14.58 -15.62
C LEU A 140 16.57 13.30 -15.53
N ALA A 141 17.69 13.21 -16.24
CA ALA A 141 18.62 12.09 -16.17
C ALA A 141 19.22 11.95 -14.76
N TRP A 142 19.74 13.05 -14.21
CA TRP A 142 20.29 13.08 -12.85
C TRP A 142 19.24 12.80 -11.78
N VAL A 143 18.00 13.26 -11.95
CA VAL A 143 16.91 12.91 -11.04
C VAL A 143 16.62 11.42 -11.08
N ASN A 144 16.64 10.76 -12.26
CA ASN A 144 16.47 9.31 -12.31
C ASN A 144 17.60 8.56 -11.61
N VAL A 145 18.85 9.03 -11.72
CA VAL A 145 19.96 8.49 -10.92
C VAL A 145 19.70 8.68 -9.42
N ALA A 146 19.30 9.87 -9.00
CA ALA A 146 18.97 10.15 -7.61
C ALA A 146 17.84 9.23 -7.11
N LEU A 147 16.78 9.04 -7.90
CA LEU A 147 15.68 8.12 -7.56
C LEU A 147 16.19 6.68 -7.37
N VAL A 148 17.11 6.20 -8.20
CA VAL A 148 17.74 4.87 -8.03
C VAL A 148 18.52 4.82 -6.72
N VAL A 149 19.39 5.81 -6.48
CA VAL A 149 20.24 5.85 -5.29
C VAL A 149 19.40 5.88 -4.02
N PHE A 150 18.41 6.77 -3.95
CA PHE A 150 17.51 6.87 -2.81
C PHE A 150 16.69 5.58 -2.65
N ASN A 151 16.05 5.08 -3.70
CA ASN A 151 15.24 3.87 -3.58
C ASN A 151 16.06 2.61 -3.31
N MET A 152 17.36 2.56 -3.60
CA MET A 152 18.23 1.43 -3.27
C MET A 152 18.95 1.55 -1.92
N LEU A 153 18.68 2.59 -1.13
CA LEU A 153 19.13 2.64 0.26
C LEU A 153 18.53 1.47 1.06
N PRO A 154 19.32 0.77 1.90
CA PRO A 154 18.88 -0.39 2.66
C PRO A 154 18.04 -0.01 3.88
N ALA A 155 16.95 0.73 3.68
CA ALA A 155 16.03 1.16 4.73
C ALA A 155 14.59 1.21 4.23
N PHE A 156 13.64 0.82 5.07
CA PHE A 156 12.22 1.01 4.77
C PHE A 156 11.83 2.50 4.86
N PRO A 157 10.88 2.98 4.04
CA PRO A 157 10.01 2.23 3.13
C PRO A 157 10.57 2.06 1.71
N MET A 158 11.85 2.35 1.48
CA MET A 158 12.47 2.31 0.15
C MET A 158 12.65 0.86 -0.34
N ASP A 159 12.74 0.67 -1.65
CA ASP A 159 12.88 -0.66 -2.26
C ASP A 159 14.13 -1.39 -1.82
N GLY A 160 15.22 -0.68 -1.51
CA GLY A 160 16.48 -1.25 -1.04
C GLY A 160 16.33 -1.95 0.31
N GLY A 161 15.39 -1.49 1.15
CA GLY A 161 14.99 -2.20 2.37
C GLY A 161 14.33 -3.55 2.04
N ARG A 162 13.48 -3.59 1.01
CA ARG A 162 12.83 -4.83 0.53
C ARG A 162 13.82 -5.76 -0.17
N VAL A 163 14.75 -5.23 -0.96
CA VAL A 163 15.86 -5.97 -1.57
C VAL A 163 16.71 -6.61 -0.48
N LEU A 164 17.14 -5.85 0.53
CA LEU A 164 17.91 -6.37 1.65
C LEU A 164 17.13 -7.46 2.41
N ARG A 165 15.85 -7.20 2.74
CA ARG A 165 14.99 -8.19 3.40
C ARG A 165 14.89 -9.47 2.57
N ALA A 166 14.62 -9.37 1.28
CA ALA A 166 14.45 -10.50 0.39
C ALA A 166 15.72 -11.35 0.29
N LEU A 167 16.89 -10.72 0.18
CA LEU A 167 18.19 -11.40 0.18
C LEU A 167 18.44 -12.14 1.51
N LEU A 168 18.18 -11.48 2.64
CA LEU A 168 18.30 -12.10 3.96
C LEU A 168 17.33 -13.28 4.11
N ALA A 169 16.09 -13.12 3.63
CA ALA A 169 15.04 -14.14 3.73
C ALA A 169 15.31 -15.40 2.88
N MET A 170 16.34 -15.39 2.02
CA MET A 170 16.81 -16.61 1.35
C MET A 170 17.58 -17.54 2.30
N GLY A 171 18.25 -16.97 3.32
CA GLY A 171 19.08 -17.72 4.26
C GLY A 171 18.51 -17.81 5.69
N MET A 172 17.44 -17.08 6.00
CA MET A 172 16.83 -17.06 7.33
C MET A 172 15.32 -16.86 7.27
N PRO A 173 14.58 -17.12 8.37
CA PRO A 173 13.13 -16.91 8.41
C PRO A 173 12.75 -15.45 8.10
N TYR A 174 11.68 -15.25 7.31
CA TYR A 174 11.20 -13.94 6.84
C TYR A 174 11.04 -12.90 7.97
N ARG A 175 10.56 -13.32 9.14
CA ARG A 175 10.45 -12.46 10.33
C ARG A 175 11.82 -11.93 10.80
N SER A 176 12.82 -12.81 10.88
CA SER A 176 14.17 -12.43 11.28
C SER A 176 14.83 -11.54 10.23
N ALA A 177 14.64 -11.84 8.94
CA ALA A 177 15.09 -11.01 7.84
C ALA A 177 14.48 -9.60 7.89
N THR A 178 13.17 -9.49 8.15
CA THR A 178 12.49 -8.19 8.28
C THR A 178 13.03 -7.39 9.46
N ARG A 179 13.21 -8.02 10.64
CA ARG A 179 13.77 -7.34 11.82
C ARG A 179 15.18 -6.82 11.57
N LEU A 180 16.02 -7.63 10.92
CA LEU A 180 17.38 -7.23 10.58
C LEU A 180 17.39 -6.09 9.56
N ALA A 181 16.61 -6.19 8.48
CA ALA A 181 16.50 -5.14 7.46
C ALA A 181 15.94 -3.81 8.06
N ALA A 182 14.92 -3.89 8.91
CA ALA A 182 14.40 -2.73 9.64
C ALA A 182 15.43 -2.15 10.59
N GLY A 183 16.22 -2.98 11.28
CA GLY A 183 17.32 -2.55 12.14
C GLY A 183 18.42 -1.81 11.37
N VAL A 184 18.86 -2.35 10.22
CA VAL A 184 19.81 -1.68 9.32
C VAL A 184 19.25 -0.33 8.87
N GLY A 185 17.97 -0.28 8.48
CA GLY A 185 17.33 0.97 8.09
C GLY A 185 17.25 2.00 9.21
N GLN A 186 17.03 1.57 10.46
CA GLN A 186 17.06 2.45 11.63
C GLN A 186 18.46 3.01 11.89
N VAL A 187 19.52 2.21 11.71
CA VAL A 187 20.91 2.71 11.82
C VAL A 187 21.16 3.77 10.75
N VAL A 188 20.79 3.52 9.49
CA VAL A 188 20.91 4.51 8.40
C VAL A 188 20.14 5.79 8.74
N ALA A 189 18.92 5.67 9.25
CA ALA A 189 18.12 6.81 9.68
C ALA A 189 18.78 7.61 10.81
N VAL A 190 19.37 6.95 11.81
CA VAL A 190 20.11 7.64 12.89
C VAL A 190 21.33 8.38 12.34
N LEU A 191 22.08 7.77 11.41
CA LEU A 191 23.21 8.44 10.75
C LEU A 191 22.77 9.68 9.97
N PHE A 192 21.64 9.61 9.25
CA PHE A 192 21.06 10.77 8.61
C PHE A 192 20.63 11.81 9.63
N ALA A 193 19.94 11.45 10.72
CA ALA A 193 19.55 12.41 11.75
C ALA A 193 20.76 13.15 12.34
N LEU A 194 21.85 12.44 12.66
CA LEU A 194 23.08 13.04 13.17
C LEU A 194 23.71 13.98 12.14
N PHE A 195 23.83 13.56 10.88
CA PHE A 195 24.34 14.41 9.82
C PHE A 195 23.45 15.65 9.59
N GLY A 196 22.13 15.49 9.66
CA GLY A 196 21.16 16.57 9.55
C GLY A 196 21.30 17.59 10.67
N LEU A 197 21.51 17.14 11.90
CA LEU A 197 21.78 18.02 13.04
C LEU A 197 23.12 18.76 12.89
N MET A 198 24.19 18.06 12.48
CA MET A 198 25.51 18.68 12.26
C MET A 198 25.51 19.70 11.12
N SER A 199 24.71 19.48 10.08
CA SER A 199 24.58 20.38 8.93
C SER A 199 23.47 21.43 9.09
N ALA A 200 22.79 21.48 10.25
CA ALA A 200 21.61 22.32 10.50
C ALA A 200 20.48 22.14 9.47
N ASN A 201 20.41 20.97 8.82
CA ASN A 201 19.40 20.65 7.82
C ASN A 201 18.20 19.94 8.48
N VAL A 202 17.22 20.74 8.89
CA VAL A 202 15.98 20.26 9.54
C VAL A 202 15.21 19.27 8.66
N MET A 203 15.20 19.48 7.33
CA MET A 203 14.49 18.59 6.41
C MET A 203 15.08 17.18 6.43
N LEU A 204 16.41 17.06 6.51
CA LEU A 204 17.09 15.78 6.57
C LEU A 204 16.84 15.06 7.91
N VAL A 205 16.70 15.80 9.01
CA VAL A 205 16.28 15.24 10.31
C VAL A 205 14.84 14.73 10.26
N ILE A 206 13.92 15.47 9.62
CA ILE A 206 12.53 15.03 9.43
C ILE A 206 12.47 13.76 8.57
N LEU A 207 13.23 13.73 7.47
CA LEU A 207 13.34 12.55 6.60
C LEU A 207 13.86 11.34 7.38
N ALA A 208 14.92 11.53 8.17
CA ALA A 208 15.46 10.49 9.04
C ALA A 208 14.42 9.94 10.03
N ALA A 209 13.65 10.82 10.69
CA ALA A 209 12.58 10.41 11.58
C ALA A 209 11.51 9.58 10.86
N PHE A 210 11.12 9.99 9.65
CA PHE A 210 10.16 9.23 8.83
C PHE A 210 10.68 7.83 8.47
N VAL A 211 11.92 7.72 7.99
CA VAL A 211 12.56 6.43 7.65
C VAL A 211 12.64 5.52 8.88
N PHE A 212 13.03 6.08 10.04
CA PHE A 212 13.10 5.32 11.30
C PHE A 212 11.73 4.77 11.72
N LEU A 213 10.69 5.61 11.67
CA LEU A 213 9.33 5.22 12.03
C LEU A 213 8.74 4.20 11.05
N ALA A 214 8.99 4.37 9.75
CA ALA A 214 8.56 3.44 8.72
C ALA A 214 9.18 2.05 8.92
N GLY A 215 10.50 1.99 9.18
CA GLY A 215 11.18 0.73 9.48
C GLY A 215 10.65 0.04 10.74
N ARG A 216 10.35 0.80 11.80
CA ARG A 216 9.68 0.23 12.98
C ARG A 216 8.28 -0.29 12.65
N GLY A 217 7.51 0.46 11.87
CA GLY A 217 6.17 0.07 11.43
C GLY A 217 6.17 -1.26 10.70
N GLU A 218 7.10 -1.45 9.76
CA GLU A 218 7.25 -2.68 8.99
C GLU A 218 7.56 -3.89 9.87
N ALA A 219 8.54 -3.77 10.78
CA ALA A 219 8.88 -4.85 11.70
C ALA A 219 7.71 -5.22 12.62
N MET A 220 7.02 -4.22 13.18
CA MET A 220 5.85 -4.45 14.04
C MET A 220 4.65 -5.06 13.31
N MET A 221 4.53 -4.85 12.00
CA MET A 221 3.45 -5.46 11.20
C MET A 221 3.69 -6.96 11.04
N VAL A 222 4.91 -7.35 10.64
CA VAL A 222 5.29 -8.76 10.47
C VAL A 222 5.24 -9.53 11.80
N GLU A 223 5.59 -8.89 12.92
CA GLU A 223 5.47 -9.53 14.23
C GLU A 223 4.02 -9.79 14.63
N ARG A 224 3.13 -8.83 14.37
CA ARG A 224 1.69 -8.99 14.64
C ARG A 224 1.05 -10.07 13.78
N GLU A 225 1.42 -10.15 12.50
CA GLU A 225 0.99 -11.23 11.62
C GLU A 225 1.42 -12.60 12.16
N ALA A 226 2.67 -12.74 12.61
CA ALA A 226 3.17 -13.98 13.18
C ALA A 226 2.46 -14.38 14.48
N GLU A 227 2.12 -13.42 15.34
CA GLU A 227 1.32 -13.67 16.56
C GLU A 227 -0.07 -14.20 16.22
N TRP A 228 -0.69 -13.68 15.16
CA TRP A 228 -2.00 -14.13 14.71
C TRP A 228 -1.96 -15.52 14.08
N GLU A 229 -0.92 -15.81 13.29
CA GLU A 229 -0.67 -17.15 12.77
C GLU A 229 -0.53 -18.19 13.90
N GLN A 230 0.15 -17.83 14.99
CA GLN A 230 0.25 -18.69 16.19
C GLN A 230 -1.09 -18.88 16.90
N ARG A 231 -1.99 -17.90 16.83
CA ARG A 231 -3.37 -17.99 17.38
C ARG A 231 -4.33 -18.71 16.43
N GLY A 232 -3.84 -19.32 15.35
CA GLY A 232 -4.64 -20.09 14.40
C GLY A 232 -5.31 -19.25 13.31
N TRP A 233 -5.05 -17.94 13.25
CA TRP A 233 -5.52 -17.10 12.15
C TRP A 233 -4.65 -17.33 10.91
N ARG A 234 -5.26 -17.64 9.78
CA ARG A 234 -4.57 -17.72 8.49
C ARG A 234 -5.09 -16.62 7.58
N PRO A 235 -4.23 -15.87 6.89
CA PRO A 235 -4.65 -14.99 5.81
C PRO A 235 -5.46 -15.79 4.79
N ILE A 236 -6.61 -15.26 4.38
CA ILE A 236 -7.39 -15.86 3.29
C ILE A 236 -6.57 -15.69 2.01
N ASP A 237 -5.94 -16.77 1.54
CA ASP A 237 -5.27 -16.79 0.24
C ASP A 237 -6.36 -16.73 -0.84
N SER A 238 -6.55 -15.56 -1.45
CA SER A 238 -7.51 -15.37 -2.56
C SER A 238 -7.19 -16.16 -3.83
N THR A 239 -6.09 -16.90 -3.83
CA THR A 239 -5.68 -17.84 -4.89
C THR A 239 -5.97 -19.30 -4.56
N ALA A 240 -6.44 -19.62 -3.35
CA ALA A 240 -7.09 -20.90 -3.15
C ALA A 240 -8.42 -20.83 -3.90
N GLU A 241 -8.46 -21.40 -5.10
CA GLU A 241 -9.66 -22.04 -5.62
C GLU A 241 -10.03 -23.19 -4.66
N GLN A 242 -10.45 -22.83 -3.47
CA GLN A 242 -11.56 -23.52 -2.86
C GLN A 242 -12.71 -22.53 -3.01
N PRO A 243 -13.46 -22.55 -4.14
CA PRO A 243 -14.88 -22.32 -3.96
C PRO A 243 -15.25 -23.23 -2.79
N PHE A 244 -15.87 -22.69 -1.74
CA PHE A 244 -16.59 -23.50 -0.76
C PHE A 244 -17.12 -24.72 -1.50
N SER A 245 -16.63 -25.92 -1.17
CA SER A 245 -17.04 -27.12 -1.87
C SER A 245 -18.56 -27.12 -1.79
N ARG A 246 -19.22 -26.92 -2.94
CA ARG A 246 -20.69 -26.84 -3.00
C ARG A 246 -21.34 -28.08 -2.40
N GLU A 247 -20.57 -29.15 -2.24
CA GLU A 247 -20.96 -30.42 -1.62
C GLU A 247 -21.04 -30.40 -0.09
N GLN A 248 -20.52 -29.40 0.63
CA GLN A 248 -20.61 -29.37 2.11
C GLN A 248 -21.53 -28.30 2.68
N VAL A 249 -22.15 -27.47 1.85
CA VAL A 249 -23.31 -26.69 2.27
C VAL A 249 -24.53 -27.30 1.61
N THR A 250 -25.11 -28.31 2.24
CA THR A 250 -26.49 -28.70 1.98
C THR A 250 -27.37 -27.50 2.37
N ILE A 251 -27.52 -26.55 1.46
CA ILE A 251 -28.54 -25.52 1.56
C ILE A 251 -29.83 -26.26 1.23
N GLU A 252 -30.50 -26.78 2.25
CA GLU A 252 -31.86 -27.28 2.08
C GLU A 252 -32.72 -26.16 1.48
N PRO A 253 -33.49 -26.45 0.42
CA PRO A 253 -34.33 -25.44 -0.20
C PRO A 253 -35.35 -24.96 0.83
N ALA A 254 -35.36 -23.64 1.05
CA ALA A 254 -36.17 -22.99 2.06
C ALA A 254 -37.68 -23.26 1.86
N ASN A 255 -38.31 -23.97 2.81
CA ASN A 255 -39.60 -23.61 3.41
C ASN A 255 -39.98 -24.54 4.60
N PRO A 256 -40.76 -24.09 5.62
CA PRO A 256 -41.03 -22.72 6.06
C PRO A 256 -40.21 -22.34 7.30
N GLN A 257 -40.15 -21.02 7.54
CA GLN A 257 -39.64 -20.33 8.73
C GLN A 257 -39.17 -21.23 9.89
N PRO A 258 -37.89 -21.10 10.32
CA PRO A 258 -37.42 -21.77 11.53
C PRO A 258 -38.37 -21.42 12.68
N SER A 259 -38.80 -22.45 13.42
CA SER A 259 -39.70 -22.28 14.56
C SER A 259 -39.12 -21.22 15.51
N ALA A 260 -39.96 -20.41 16.15
CA ALA A 260 -39.53 -19.29 17.00
C ALA A 260 -38.55 -19.66 18.15
N ALA A 261 -38.32 -20.97 18.38
CA ALA A 261 -37.30 -21.49 19.30
C ALA A 261 -35.87 -21.45 18.72
N GLU A 262 -35.71 -21.49 17.39
CA GLU A 262 -34.42 -21.42 16.71
C GLU A 262 -34.12 -19.99 16.28
N GLN A 263 -33.46 -19.24 17.17
CA GLN A 263 -32.86 -17.94 16.82
C GLN A 263 -31.82 -18.16 15.72
N SER A 264 -32.25 -18.03 14.47
CA SER A 264 -31.42 -18.20 13.29
C SER A 264 -31.45 -16.92 12.45
N LEU A 265 -30.28 -16.54 11.93
CA LEU A 265 -30.09 -15.29 11.21
C LEU A 265 -30.05 -15.53 9.70
N PRO A 266 -30.80 -14.79 8.88
CA PRO A 266 -30.76 -14.95 7.44
C PRO A 266 -29.44 -14.42 6.87
N VAL A 267 -28.76 -15.25 6.07
CA VAL A 267 -27.58 -14.86 5.28
C VAL A 267 -28.06 -14.35 3.93
N VAL A 268 -27.80 -13.09 3.63
CA VAL A 268 -28.15 -12.46 2.34
C VAL A 268 -26.92 -12.27 1.47
N ASN A 269 -27.13 -12.12 0.16
CA ASN A 269 -26.06 -11.90 -0.80
C ASN A 269 -25.30 -10.57 -0.58
N ALA A 270 -24.19 -10.36 -1.29
CA ALA A 270 -23.36 -9.16 -1.18
C ALA A 270 -24.09 -7.84 -1.51
N GLN A 271 -25.28 -7.92 -2.13
CA GLN A 271 -26.17 -6.78 -2.38
C GLN A 271 -27.13 -6.48 -1.22
N TRP A 272 -27.11 -7.27 -0.15
CA TRP A 272 -27.92 -7.10 1.07
C TRP A 272 -29.44 -7.01 0.80
N ASP A 273 -29.93 -7.74 -0.21
CA ASP A 273 -31.36 -7.79 -0.55
C ASP A 273 -32.08 -8.86 0.29
N ALA A 274 -33.00 -8.42 1.14
CA ALA A 274 -33.80 -9.27 2.03
C ALA A 274 -34.72 -10.26 1.28
N ARG A 275 -34.91 -10.10 -0.03
CA ARG A 275 -35.72 -11.04 -0.84
C ARG A 275 -34.92 -12.24 -1.36
N ASN A 276 -33.59 -12.24 -1.21
CA ASN A 276 -32.70 -13.33 -1.63
C ASN A 276 -31.89 -13.84 -0.43
N VAL A 277 -32.57 -14.55 0.47
CA VAL A 277 -31.94 -15.27 1.60
C VAL A 277 -31.25 -16.51 1.04
N LEU A 278 -29.92 -16.54 1.15
CA LEU A 278 -29.06 -17.64 0.69
C LEU A 278 -29.01 -18.80 1.72
N GLY A 279 -29.40 -18.55 2.98
CA GLY A 279 -29.46 -19.58 4.04
C GLY A 279 -29.70 -19.00 5.42
N TRP A 280 -29.72 -19.85 6.45
CA TRP A 280 -29.90 -19.46 7.86
C TRP A 280 -28.68 -19.86 8.70
N LEU A 281 -28.16 -18.93 9.50
CA LEU A 281 -27.10 -19.16 10.48
C LEU A 281 -27.73 -19.56 11.81
N SER A 282 -27.49 -20.80 12.23
CA SER A 282 -27.92 -21.34 13.53
C SER A 282 -27.04 -20.82 14.68
N SER A 283 -27.64 -20.56 15.83
CA SER A 283 -27.01 -20.04 17.06
C SER A 283 -26.06 -21.04 17.76
N GLN A 284 -25.92 -22.26 17.24
CA GLN A 284 -25.18 -23.33 17.92
C GLN A 284 -23.70 -23.47 17.55
N SER A 285 -23.20 -22.81 16.50
CA SER A 285 -21.91 -23.21 15.90
C SER A 285 -20.78 -22.17 15.87
N VAL A 286 -20.96 -20.92 16.30
CA VAL A 286 -19.89 -19.91 16.27
C VAL A 286 -19.95 -18.94 17.46
N ASP A 287 -18.87 -18.84 18.23
CA ASP A 287 -18.77 -17.98 19.42
C ASP A 287 -18.30 -16.54 19.10
N GLU A 288 -17.54 -16.34 18.01
CA GLU A 288 -17.00 -15.04 17.61
C GLU A 288 -16.99 -14.86 16.07
N PHE A 289 -17.27 -13.64 15.61
CA PHE A 289 -17.27 -13.26 14.20
C PHE A 289 -16.27 -12.14 13.93
N LEU A 290 -15.51 -12.27 12.84
CA LEU A 290 -14.61 -11.22 12.36
C LEU A 290 -15.31 -10.39 11.28
N VAL A 291 -15.34 -9.08 11.48
CA VAL A 291 -15.91 -8.14 10.52
C VAL A 291 -14.77 -7.43 9.80
N SER A 292 -14.66 -7.67 8.50
CA SER A 292 -13.65 -7.06 7.62
C SER A 292 -14.27 -5.98 6.74
N SER A 293 -13.56 -4.86 6.58
CA SER A 293 -13.83 -3.85 5.57
C SER A 293 -12.56 -3.65 4.76
N HIS A 294 -12.65 -3.79 3.44
CA HIS A 294 -11.51 -3.63 2.53
C HIS A 294 -10.32 -4.56 2.84
N GLY A 295 -10.58 -5.76 3.36
CA GLY A 295 -9.53 -6.75 3.67
C GLY A 295 -8.82 -6.51 5.01
N VAL A 296 -9.21 -5.48 5.77
CA VAL A 296 -8.72 -5.20 7.11
C VAL A 296 -9.80 -5.58 8.12
N VAL A 297 -9.43 -6.33 9.17
CA VAL A 297 -10.33 -6.64 10.28
C VAL A 297 -10.61 -5.35 11.04
N VAL A 298 -11.87 -4.93 11.07
CA VAL A 298 -12.30 -3.66 11.71
C VAL A 298 -12.95 -3.92 13.07
N ALA A 299 -13.56 -5.08 13.27
CA ALA A 299 -14.18 -5.45 14.54
C ALA A 299 -14.25 -6.97 14.76
N VAL A 300 -14.29 -7.35 16.04
CA VAL A 300 -14.64 -8.70 16.49
C VAL A 300 -15.99 -8.60 17.19
N VAL A 301 -16.97 -9.37 16.73
CA VAL A 301 -18.33 -9.38 17.27
C VAL A 301 -18.54 -10.72 17.97
N ARG A 302 -18.78 -10.69 19.28
CA ARG A 302 -19.04 -11.90 20.07
C ARG A 302 -20.51 -12.30 19.99
N LYS A 303 -20.75 -13.60 20.11
CA LYS A 303 -22.10 -14.21 20.16
C LYS A 303 -23.03 -13.54 21.16
N CYS A 304 -22.56 -13.22 22.36
CA CYS A 304 -23.36 -12.59 23.40
C CYS A 304 -23.83 -11.17 23.04
N ASP A 305 -23.03 -10.42 22.27
CA ASP A 305 -23.34 -9.06 21.84
C ASP A 305 -24.31 -9.09 20.64
N LEU A 306 -24.17 -10.10 19.77
CA LEU A 306 -25.11 -10.39 18.68
C LEU A 306 -26.49 -10.80 19.23
N LEU A 307 -26.54 -11.68 20.23
CA LEU A 307 -27.78 -12.12 20.87
C LEU A 307 -28.53 -10.97 21.56
N LYS A 308 -27.81 -10.03 22.20
CA LYS A 308 -28.41 -8.81 22.77
C LYS A 308 -29.02 -7.90 21.69
N ALA A 309 -28.33 -7.76 20.56
CA ALA A 309 -28.81 -6.96 19.44
C ALA A 309 -30.08 -7.56 18.79
N VAL A 310 -30.14 -8.90 18.67
CA VAL A 310 -31.33 -9.64 18.21
C VAL A 310 -32.47 -9.53 19.22
N ALA A 311 -32.20 -9.69 20.52
CA ALA A 311 -33.19 -9.52 21.58
C ALA A 311 -33.77 -8.09 21.63
N ALA A 312 -33.01 -7.09 21.16
CA ALA A 312 -33.45 -5.70 21.02
C ALA A 312 -34.26 -5.42 19.73
N GLY A 313 -34.58 -6.44 18.92
CA GLY A 313 -35.46 -6.31 17.74
C GLY A 313 -34.81 -5.71 16.50
N MET A 314 -33.47 -5.68 16.41
CA MET A 314 -32.74 -5.12 15.27
C MET A 314 -32.64 -6.14 14.12
N GLY A 315 -33.72 -6.32 13.35
CA GLY A 315 -33.87 -7.37 12.32
C GLY A 315 -33.13 -7.16 10.99
N SER A 316 -32.30 -6.13 10.84
CA SER A 316 -31.40 -5.98 9.67
C SER A 316 -30.14 -5.19 10.06
N PHE A 317 -28.98 -5.74 9.71
CA PHE A 317 -27.69 -5.22 10.16
C PHE A 317 -26.92 -4.56 9.01
N THR A 318 -26.86 -3.24 9.00
CA THR A 318 -25.77 -2.52 8.33
C THR A 318 -24.55 -2.47 9.27
N LEU A 319 -23.34 -2.55 8.72
CA LEU A 319 -22.08 -2.50 9.48
C LEU A 319 -22.04 -1.32 10.50
N GLU A 320 -22.56 -0.15 10.09
CA GLU A 320 -22.69 1.04 10.94
C GLU A 320 -23.66 0.85 12.13
N ARG A 321 -24.81 0.19 11.92
CA ARG A 321 -25.77 -0.10 13.00
C ARG A 321 -25.20 -1.09 14.00
N LEU A 322 -24.46 -2.08 13.51
CA LEU A 322 -23.78 -3.08 14.35
C LEU A 322 -22.70 -2.41 15.21
N LEU A 323 -21.93 -1.46 14.68
CA LEU A 323 -20.90 -0.73 15.43
C LEU A 323 -21.44 0.33 16.41
N SER A 324 -22.69 0.79 16.23
CA SER A 324 -23.33 1.81 17.08
C SER A 324 -23.78 1.30 18.46
N GLY A 325 -23.93 -0.01 18.63
CA GLY A 325 -24.31 -0.65 19.89
C GLY A 325 -23.11 -0.92 20.79
N ARG A 326 -22.46 0.15 21.30
CA ARG A 326 -21.37 0.12 22.31
C ARG A 326 -20.47 -1.13 22.28
N PHE A 327 -19.53 -1.17 21.32
CA PHE A 327 -18.44 -2.14 21.33
C PHE A 327 -17.17 -1.55 21.93
N VAL A 328 -16.34 -2.41 22.54
CA VAL A 328 -15.03 -2.04 23.05
C VAL A 328 -14.10 -1.87 21.84
N PRO A 329 -13.61 -0.64 21.54
CA PRO A 329 -12.68 -0.45 20.43
C PRO A 329 -11.41 -1.28 20.65
N PHE A 330 -10.82 -1.78 19.57
CA PHE A 330 -9.62 -2.65 19.55
C PHE A 330 -8.49 -2.20 20.50
N ARG A 331 -8.38 -0.88 20.73
CA ARG A 331 -7.42 -0.26 21.66
C ARG A 331 -7.60 -0.66 23.14
N ASN A 332 -8.74 -1.19 23.54
CA ASN A 332 -9.13 -1.42 24.94
C ASN A 332 -9.25 -2.90 25.33
N LEU A 333 -8.89 -3.84 24.45
CA LEU A 333 -8.83 -5.26 24.80
C LEU A 333 -7.49 -5.54 25.51
N ARG A 334 -7.49 -5.55 26.86
CA ARG A 334 -6.38 -6.12 27.63
C ARG A 334 -6.32 -7.62 27.37
N SER A 335 -5.12 -8.18 27.23
CA SER A 335 -4.93 -9.63 27.09
C SER A 335 -5.56 -10.35 28.30
N PRO A 336 -6.26 -11.47 28.10
CA PRO A 336 -6.54 -12.36 29.21
C PRO A 336 -5.20 -12.83 29.76
N SER A 337 -4.96 -12.56 31.03
CA SER A 337 -3.89 -13.19 31.79
C SER A 337 -4.10 -14.69 31.81
N MET A 338 -3.23 -15.44 31.13
CA MET A 338 -2.66 -16.72 31.57
C MET A 338 -1.32 -16.90 30.88
#